data_AF-A0A0F9DL78-F1
#
_entry.id   AF-A0A0F9DL78-F1
#
_cell.length_a   1.000
_cell.length_b   1.000
_cell.length_c   1.000
_cell.angle_alpha   90.00
_cell.angle_beta   90.00
_cell.angle_gamma   90.00
#
_symmetry.space_group_name_H-M   'P 1'
#
loop_
_entity.id
_entity.type
_entity.pdbx_description
1 polymer ?
#
loop_
_entity_poly.entity_id
_entity_poly.type
_entity_poly.pdbx_seq_one_letter_code
_entity_poly.pdbx_strand_id
1 'polypeptide(L)'
;MKIIIDKSYRYEKFHWQIKNLKYITISQDDETFIPKEYVFIVNSSPKLLTFKITEFTDKLKELIRDKSELDERIYEKNQDFNYKEYVIEFFALNIHLFKPLIYKSKSKLNFIRINPENLVKSERDFIILLEEFLENNNPDFEYEEIYLLRNPSRKGIGFFETKGFYPDFILWIIKKDQQIIDFIDPKGLVFIDKNDEKLRLYEDIKTIESDLNQSTGLNVKLNSFILSITEFNQLFKKWGVPKEELELQNILFLEDGIDCIKQLFVKSV
;
A
#
# COMPACT_ATOMS: atom_id res chain seq x y z
N MET A 1 -18.21 24.45 -17.49
CA MET A 1 -19.49 23.98 -16.92
C MET A 1 -19.39 22.57 -16.35
N LYS A 2 -18.99 21.54 -17.12
CA LYS A 2 -18.81 20.15 -16.64
C LYS A 2 -17.88 20.02 -15.42
N ILE A 3 -16.71 20.66 -15.45
CA ILE A 3 -15.73 20.62 -14.34
C ILE A 3 -16.31 21.15 -13.02
N ILE A 4 -17.13 22.20 -13.08
CA ILE A 4 -17.73 22.83 -11.89
C ILE A 4 -18.83 21.91 -11.33
N ILE A 5 -19.68 21.38 -12.19
CA ILE A 5 -20.74 20.43 -11.81
C ILE A 5 -20.12 19.15 -11.20
N ASP A 6 -19.08 18.61 -11.82
CA ASP A 6 -18.38 17.43 -11.31
C ASP A 6 -17.74 17.71 -9.94
N LYS A 7 -17.14 18.90 -9.74
CA LYS A 7 -16.54 19.28 -8.45
C LYS A 7 -17.62 19.43 -7.36
N SER A 8 -18.72 20.11 -7.66
CA SER A 8 -19.85 20.27 -6.72
C SER A 8 -20.54 18.94 -6.39
N TYR A 9 -20.79 18.10 -7.39
CA TYR A 9 -21.38 16.77 -7.17
C TYR A 9 -20.49 15.92 -6.26
N ARG A 10 -19.18 15.85 -6.55
CA ARG A 10 -18.23 15.11 -5.71
C ARG A 10 -18.21 15.66 -4.28
N TYR A 11 -18.28 16.98 -4.11
CA TYR A 11 -18.32 17.64 -2.79
C TYR A 11 -19.56 17.24 -1.98
N GLU A 12 -20.75 17.32 -2.58
CA GLU A 12 -21.99 16.91 -1.89
C GLU A 12 -22.03 15.40 -1.63
N LYS A 13 -21.61 14.58 -2.60
CA LYS A 13 -21.51 13.12 -2.44
C LYS A 13 -20.57 12.77 -1.28
N PHE A 14 -19.44 13.46 -1.18
CA PHE A 14 -18.47 13.27 -0.11
C PHE A 14 -19.06 13.62 1.27
N HIS A 15 -19.72 14.77 1.41
CA HIS A 15 -20.37 15.16 2.67
C HIS A 15 -21.47 14.18 3.08
N TRP A 16 -22.21 13.66 2.10
CA TRP A 16 -23.17 12.60 2.33
C TRP A 16 -22.48 11.31 2.77
N GLN A 17 -21.37 10.90 2.14
CA GLN A 17 -20.61 9.70 2.51
C GLN A 17 -20.09 9.79 3.95
N ILE A 18 -19.52 10.93 4.37
CA ILE A 18 -19.05 11.13 5.75
C ILE A 18 -20.18 10.94 6.76
N LYS A 19 -21.31 11.60 6.53
CA LYS A 19 -22.47 11.49 7.44
C LYS A 19 -23.05 10.08 7.54
N ASN A 20 -22.74 9.23 6.56
CA ASN A 20 -23.26 7.86 6.47
C ASN A 20 -22.14 6.82 6.58
N LEU A 21 -20.97 7.19 7.13
CA LEU A 21 -19.91 6.24 7.43
C LEU A 21 -20.42 5.21 8.43
N LYS A 22 -20.15 3.93 8.13
CA LYS A 22 -20.49 2.81 8.98
C LYS A 22 -19.25 1.99 9.25
N TYR A 23 -19.09 1.63 10.51
CA TYR A 23 -18.15 0.59 10.88
C TYR A 23 -18.68 -0.75 10.36
N ILE A 24 -17.90 -1.41 9.50
CA ILE A 24 -18.21 -2.74 8.97
C ILE A 24 -17.08 -3.69 9.34
N THR A 25 -17.44 -4.92 9.68
CA THR A 25 -16.46 -5.98 9.93
C THR A 25 -16.03 -6.57 8.58
N ILE A 26 -14.73 -6.58 8.31
CA ILE A 26 -14.16 -7.30 7.17
C ILE A 26 -13.93 -8.75 7.62
N SER A 27 -14.57 -9.69 6.94
CA SER A 27 -14.34 -11.12 7.15
C SER A 27 -13.28 -11.66 6.19
N GLN A 28 -12.71 -12.83 6.49
CA GLN A 28 -11.75 -13.51 5.61
C GLN A 28 -12.33 -13.85 4.22
N ASP A 29 -13.65 -13.91 4.10
CA ASP A 29 -14.35 -14.17 2.83
C ASP A 29 -14.59 -12.90 1.99
N ASP A 30 -14.11 -11.72 2.42
CA ASP A 30 -14.32 -10.46 1.71
C ASP A 30 -13.48 -10.38 0.43
N GLU A 31 -14.06 -10.78 -0.69
CA GLU A 31 -13.44 -10.74 -2.02
C GLU A 31 -13.07 -9.33 -2.51
N THR A 32 -13.56 -8.27 -1.85
CA THR A 32 -13.21 -6.89 -2.21
C THR A 32 -11.78 -6.60 -1.84
N PHE A 33 -11.37 -7.01 -0.64
CA PHE A 33 -10.05 -6.72 -0.05
C PHE A 33 -9.13 -7.94 -0.07
N ILE A 34 -9.68 -9.15 -0.02
CA ILE A 34 -8.95 -10.42 0.08
C ILE A 34 -9.18 -11.20 -1.21
N PRO A 35 -8.21 -11.18 -2.14
CA PRO A 35 -8.32 -11.95 -3.37
C PRO A 35 -8.24 -13.46 -3.08
N LYS A 36 -9.17 -14.23 -3.64
CA LYS A 36 -9.17 -15.70 -3.52
C LYS A 36 -8.12 -16.38 -4.38
N GLU A 37 -7.75 -15.75 -5.50
CA GLU A 37 -6.81 -16.33 -6.46
C GLU A 37 -5.97 -15.26 -7.16
N TYR A 38 -4.80 -15.69 -7.62
CA TYR A 38 -3.94 -14.93 -8.52
C TYR A 38 -4.03 -15.48 -9.94
N VAL A 39 -4.42 -14.62 -10.88
CA VAL A 39 -4.50 -14.96 -12.30
C VAL A 39 -3.29 -14.36 -13.04
N PHE A 40 -2.44 -15.23 -13.56
CA PHE A 40 -1.32 -14.86 -14.42
C PHE A 40 -1.75 -14.95 -15.89
N ILE A 41 -1.94 -13.80 -16.53
CA ILE A 41 -2.32 -13.69 -17.93
C ILE A 41 -1.05 -13.47 -18.76
N VAL A 42 -0.75 -14.44 -19.63
CA VAL A 42 0.46 -14.44 -20.45
C VAL A 42 0.09 -14.12 -21.89
N ASN A 43 0.50 -12.95 -22.37
CA ASN A 43 0.25 -12.53 -23.75
C ASN A 43 1.36 -13.02 -24.68
N SER A 44 1.10 -14.09 -25.42
CA SER A 44 1.99 -14.60 -26.46
C SER A 44 1.82 -13.80 -27.75
N SER A 45 2.89 -13.14 -28.23
CA SER A 45 2.96 -12.62 -29.60
C SER A 45 3.87 -13.49 -30.47
N PRO A 46 3.70 -13.52 -31.81
CA PRO A 46 4.54 -14.32 -32.72
C PRO A 46 6.06 -14.08 -32.57
N LYS A 47 6.46 -12.87 -32.15
CA LYS A 47 7.87 -12.52 -31.87
C LYS A 47 8.40 -13.08 -30.54
N LEU A 48 7.53 -13.48 -29.62
CA LEU A 48 7.86 -14.05 -28.30
C LEU A 48 7.77 -15.59 -28.28
N LEU A 49 7.27 -16.19 -29.36
CA LEU A 49 6.69 -17.55 -29.40
C LEU A 49 7.71 -18.69 -29.49
N THR A 50 8.99 -18.44 -29.76
CA THR A 50 9.88 -19.53 -30.19
C THR A 50 10.60 -20.31 -29.08
N PHE A 51 10.72 -19.83 -27.83
CA PHE A 51 11.31 -20.68 -26.76
C PHE A 51 11.18 -20.13 -25.32
N LYS A 52 10.84 -18.85 -25.13
CA LYS A 52 11.02 -18.17 -23.83
C LYS A 52 9.79 -18.18 -22.92
N ILE A 53 8.58 -18.21 -23.48
CA ILE A 53 7.36 -18.14 -22.66
C ILE A 53 7.06 -19.50 -22.03
N THR A 54 7.05 -20.59 -22.81
CA THR A 54 6.68 -21.92 -22.30
C THR A 54 7.62 -22.38 -21.20
N GLU A 55 8.94 -22.32 -21.42
CA GLU A 55 9.95 -22.69 -20.41
C GLU A 55 9.83 -21.81 -19.15
N PHE A 56 9.62 -20.50 -19.31
CA PHE A 56 9.39 -19.59 -18.18
C PHE A 56 8.13 -19.98 -17.41
N THR A 57 7.01 -20.20 -18.11
CA THR A 57 5.74 -20.52 -17.48
C THR A 57 5.76 -21.89 -16.83
N ASP A 58 6.48 -22.85 -17.39
CA ASP A 58 6.60 -24.19 -16.82
C ASP A 58 7.46 -24.14 -15.56
N LYS A 59 8.59 -23.42 -15.56
CA LYS A 59 9.38 -23.19 -14.34
C LYS A 59 8.64 -22.39 -13.26
N LEU A 60 7.85 -21.41 -13.66
CA LEU A 60 7.00 -20.66 -12.73
C LEU A 60 5.92 -21.58 -12.15
N LYS A 61 5.29 -22.43 -12.99
CA LYS A 61 4.34 -23.44 -12.53
C LYS A 61 5.00 -24.48 -11.63
N GLU A 62 6.22 -24.90 -11.91
CA GLU A 62 6.98 -25.79 -11.03
C GLU A 62 7.19 -25.12 -9.67
N LEU A 63 7.69 -23.88 -9.63
CA LEU A 63 7.84 -23.15 -8.36
C LEU A 63 6.51 -23.08 -7.57
N ILE A 64 5.40 -22.85 -8.27
CA ILE A 64 4.06 -22.73 -7.65
C ILE A 64 3.49 -24.10 -7.25
N ARG A 65 3.57 -25.13 -8.12
CA ARG A 65 2.96 -26.47 -7.94
C ARG A 65 3.76 -27.37 -7.01
N ASP A 66 5.08 -27.41 -7.18
CA ASP A 66 6.01 -28.22 -6.36
C ASP A 66 5.97 -27.76 -4.88
N LYS A 67 5.37 -26.60 -4.62
CA LYS A 67 5.16 -25.99 -3.30
C LYS A 67 3.70 -25.67 -2.96
N SER A 68 2.72 -26.18 -3.69
CA SER A 68 1.29 -26.02 -3.35
C SER A 68 0.54 -27.35 -3.24
N GLU A 69 1.01 -28.42 -3.89
CA GLU A 69 0.39 -29.75 -3.79
C GLU A 69 0.90 -30.57 -2.59
N LEU A 70 1.95 -30.10 -1.88
CA LEU A 70 2.60 -30.85 -0.81
C LEU A 70 2.69 -30.11 0.54
N ASP A 71 2.58 -28.77 0.56
CA ASP A 71 2.78 -27.95 1.76
C ASP A 71 2.48 -26.47 1.45
N GLU A 72 2.08 -25.61 2.41
CA GLU A 72 1.75 -24.18 2.20
C GLU A 72 3.01 -23.28 2.00
N ARG A 73 4.16 -23.86 1.62
CA ARG A 73 5.51 -23.26 1.72
C ARG A 73 5.72 -21.96 0.95
N ILE A 74 4.99 -21.68 -0.13
CA ILE A 74 5.12 -20.39 -0.85
C ILE A 74 4.50 -19.21 -0.08
N TYR A 75 3.72 -19.49 0.96
CA TYR A 75 3.04 -18.49 1.78
C TYR A 75 3.60 -18.40 3.20
N GLU A 76 4.60 -19.23 3.52
CA GLU A 76 5.28 -19.21 4.83
C GLU A 76 6.47 -18.24 4.87
N LYS A 77 7.18 -18.08 3.75
CA LYS A 77 8.40 -17.27 3.66
C LYS A 77 8.50 -16.56 2.32
N ASN A 78 9.20 -15.43 2.29
CA ASN A 78 9.47 -14.72 1.05
C ASN A 78 10.29 -15.58 0.09
N GLN A 79 9.95 -15.49 -1.19
CA GLN A 79 10.61 -16.27 -2.23
C GLN A 79 10.74 -15.49 -3.51
N ASP A 80 11.85 -15.72 -4.20
CA ASP A 80 12.12 -15.10 -5.49
C ASP A 80 12.10 -16.15 -6.59
N PHE A 81 11.36 -15.87 -7.64
CA PHE A 81 11.49 -16.55 -8.92
C PHE A 81 12.47 -15.77 -9.81
N ASN A 82 13.73 -16.18 -9.75
CA ASN A 82 14.78 -15.68 -10.61
C ASN A 82 14.93 -16.59 -11.84
N TYR A 83 14.56 -16.08 -13.01
CA TYR A 83 14.75 -16.79 -14.27
C TYR A 83 15.50 -15.91 -15.27
N LYS A 84 16.79 -16.22 -15.50
CA LYS A 84 17.70 -15.39 -16.31
C LYS A 84 17.71 -13.95 -15.80
N GLU A 85 17.15 -13.03 -16.58
CA GLU A 85 17.05 -11.62 -16.24
C GLU A 85 15.71 -11.23 -15.59
N TYR A 86 14.77 -12.15 -15.50
CA TYR A 86 13.42 -11.92 -15.00
C TYR A 86 13.34 -12.25 -13.51
N VAL A 87 12.73 -11.33 -12.74
CA VAL A 87 12.56 -11.46 -11.29
C VAL A 87 11.10 -11.22 -10.95
N ILE A 88 10.49 -12.20 -10.29
CA ILE A 88 9.20 -12.10 -9.60
C ILE A 88 9.46 -12.42 -8.13
N GLU A 89 8.99 -11.57 -7.24
CA GLU A 89 9.16 -11.73 -5.79
C GLU A 89 7.79 -11.97 -5.16
N PHE A 90 7.73 -12.95 -4.28
CA PHE A 90 6.55 -13.34 -3.52
C PHE A 90 6.81 -13.01 -2.05
N PHE A 91 5.99 -12.13 -1.50
CA PHE A 91 6.08 -11.67 -0.12
C PHE A 91 5.02 -12.34 0.73
N ALA A 92 5.45 -13.01 1.78
CA ALA A 92 4.67 -13.87 2.69
C ALA A 92 4.51 -13.23 4.08
N LEU A 93 4.33 -11.91 4.15
CA LEU A 93 4.25 -11.15 5.41
C LEU A 93 3.13 -11.69 6.31
N ASN A 94 3.47 -12.15 7.51
CA ASN A 94 2.51 -12.67 8.49
C ASN A 94 1.44 -11.66 8.90
N ILE A 95 1.78 -10.38 8.86
CA ILE A 95 0.87 -9.30 9.22
C ILE A 95 -0.11 -8.97 8.09
N HIS A 96 0.15 -9.41 6.85
CA HIS A 96 -0.69 -9.05 5.72
C HIS A 96 -1.91 -9.98 5.61
N LEU A 97 -3.10 -9.41 5.36
CA LEU A 97 -4.38 -10.15 5.40
C LEU A 97 -4.51 -11.28 4.36
N PHE A 98 -3.71 -11.25 3.31
CA PHE A 98 -3.63 -12.33 2.32
C PHE A 98 -2.21 -12.54 1.84
N LYS A 99 -1.86 -13.77 1.50
CA LYS A 99 -0.53 -14.08 0.99
C LYS A 99 -0.63 -14.78 -0.36
N PRO A 100 0.33 -14.53 -1.28
CA PRO A 100 1.47 -13.62 -1.17
C PRO A 100 1.16 -12.25 -1.78
N LEU A 101 1.86 -11.19 -1.37
CA LEU A 101 1.96 -10.00 -2.22
C LEU A 101 3.00 -10.28 -3.32
N ILE A 102 2.72 -9.86 -4.56
CA ILE A 102 3.57 -10.19 -5.71
C ILE A 102 4.16 -8.93 -6.30
N TYR A 103 5.49 -8.86 -6.39
CA TYR A 103 6.19 -7.87 -7.20
C TYR A 103 6.70 -8.50 -8.50
N LYS A 104 6.63 -7.74 -9.60
CA LYS A 104 7.28 -8.13 -10.85
C LYS A 104 8.00 -6.93 -11.47
N SER A 105 9.22 -7.15 -11.96
CA SER A 105 9.97 -6.09 -12.63
C SER A 105 9.27 -5.65 -13.93
N LYS A 106 8.77 -4.40 -13.96
CA LYS A 106 7.98 -3.83 -15.07
C LYS A 106 8.72 -3.93 -16.41
N SER A 107 10.00 -3.57 -16.49
CA SER A 107 10.70 -3.46 -17.77
C SER A 107 10.91 -4.79 -18.50
N LYS A 108 11.00 -5.90 -17.75
CA LYS A 108 11.35 -7.21 -18.32
C LYS A 108 10.13 -8.11 -18.51
N LEU A 109 9.13 -8.05 -17.64
CA LEU A 109 7.97 -8.96 -17.63
C LEU A 109 6.68 -8.36 -18.18
N ASN A 110 6.77 -7.50 -19.20
CA ASN A 110 5.60 -6.83 -19.81
C ASN A 110 4.61 -7.78 -20.49
N PHE A 111 5.04 -8.98 -20.86
CA PHE A 111 4.18 -10.00 -21.47
C PHE A 111 3.32 -10.77 -20.45
N ILE A 112 3.58 -10.60 -19.15
CA ILE A 112 2.81 -11.18 -18.05
C ILE A 112 2.02 -10.09 -17.36
N ARG A 113 0.70 -10.26 -17.24
CA ARG A 113 -0.16 -9.47 -16.38
C ARG A 113 -0.60 -10.34 -15.21
N ILE A 114 -0.70 -9.75 -14.03
CA ILE A 114 -1.11 -10.43 -12.81
C ILE A 114 -2.37 -9.73 -12.31
N ASN A 115 -3.38 -10.50 -11.92
CA ASN A 115 -4.56 -10.02 -11.23
C ASN A 115 -4.73 -10.78 -9.91
N PRO A 116 -4.86 -10.10 -8.76
CA PRO A 116 -4.80 -8.64 -8.56
C PRO A 116 -3.49 -8.00 -9.01
N GLU A 117 -3.52 -6.69 -9.21
CA GLU A 117 -2.37 -5.93 -9.71
C GLU A 117 -1.14 -6.19 -8.83
N ASN A 118 0.03 -6.43 -9.41
CA ASN A 118 1.27 -6.64 -8.68
C ASN A 118 1.76 -5.34 -8.01
N LEU A 119 2.65 -5.44 -7.03
CA LEU A 119 3.34 -4.31 -6.42
C LEU A 119 4.15 -3.54 -7.48
N VAL A 120 4.22 -2.22 -7.34
CA VAL A 120 5.24 -1.40 -8.02
C VAL A 120 6.51 -1.31 -7.16
N LYS A 121 7.58 -0.71 -7.70
CA LYS A 121 8.87 -0.64 -7.00
C LYS A 121 8.75 0.07 -5.64
N SER A 122 8.04 1.19 -5.57
CA SER A 122 7.87 1.94 -4.31
C SER A 122 7.13 1.15 -3.24
N GLU A 123 6.06 0.46 -3.62
CA GLU A 123 5.32 -0.43 -2.74
C GLU A 123 6.19 -1.61 -2.26
N ARG A 124 6.97 -2.21 -3.15
CA ARG A 124 7.94 -3.27 -2.82
C ARG A 124 8.98 -2.78 -1.82
N ASP A 125 9.58 -1.62 -2.07
CA ASP A 125 10.62 -1.06 -1.20
C ASP A 125 10.06 -0.74 0.19
N PHE A 126 8.82 -0.24 0.29
CA PHE A 126 8.11 -0.08 1.56
C PHE A 126 7.91 -1.41 2.30
N ILE A 127 7.42 -2.45 1.61
CA ILE A 127 7.18 -3.77 2.20
C ILE A 127 8.46 -4.36 2.81
N ILE A 128 9.58 -4.27 2.09
CA ILE A 128 10.89 -4.75 2.56
C ILE A 128 11.32 -4.02 3.83
N LEU A 129 11.24 -2.69 3.83
CA LEU A 129 11.64 -1.89 4.99
C LEU A 129 10.72 -2.12 6.20
N LEU A 130 9.41 -2.32 5.97
CA LEU A 130 8.45 -2.63 7.03
C LEU A 130 8.73 -3.99 7.64
N GLU A 131 8.99 -5.01 6.82
CA GLU A 131 9.32 -6.35 7.29
C GLU A 131 10.62 -6.35 8.09
N GLU A 132 11.68 -5.71 7.57
CA GLU A 132 12.95 -5.52 8.27
C GLU A 132 12.76 -4.82 9.62
N PHE A 133 11.91 -3.79 9.68
CA PHE A 133 11.61 -3.07 10.92
C PHE A 133 10.96 -3.96 11.97
N LEU A 134 10.00 -4.79 11.56
CA LEU A 134 9.25 -5.67 12.46
C LEU A 134 10.09 -6.87 12.93
N GLU A 135 10.90 -7.46 12.05
CA GLU A 135 11.78 -8.59 12.39
C GLU A 135 12.89 -8.22 13.37
N ASN A 136 13.38 -6.98 13.31
CA ASN A 136 14.43 -6.50 14.19
C ASN A 136 13.95 -6.21 15.63
N ASN A 137 12.68 -6.51 15.97
CA ASN A 137 12.07 -6.39 17.30
C ASN A 137 12.41 -5.04 17.97
N ASN A 138 11.89 -3.93 17.41
CA ASN A 138 12.12 -2.62 17.98
C ASN A 138 11.43 -2.51 19.37
N PRO A 139 12.19 -2.46 20.48
CA PRO A 139 11.62 -2.47 21.83
C PRO A 139 10.81 -1.19 22.14
N ASP A 140 10.99 -0.13 21.35
CA ASP A 140 10.35 1.16 21.59
C ASP A 140 8.90 1.23 21.08
N PHE A 141 8.45 0.22 20.32
CA PHE A 141 7.09 0.18 19.78
C PHE A 141 6.35 -1.11 20.17
N GLU A 142 5.60 -1.03 21.26
CA GLU A 142 4.71 -2.10 21.71
C GLU A 142 3.36 -2.07 20.99
N TYR A 143 2.97 -3.22 20.43
CA TYR A 143 1.66 -3.53 19.87
C TYR A 143 1.22 -4.94 20.29
N GLU A 144 -0.08 -5.19 20.34
CA GLU A 144 -0.66 -6.51 20.59
C GLU A 144 -0.88 -7.24 19.27
N GLU A 145 -1.49 -6.56 18.31
CA GLU A 145 -1.74 -7.07 16.97
C GLU A 145 -1.42 -6.00 15.94
N ILE A 146 -0.93 -6.44 14.77
CA ILE A 146 -0.64 -5.57 13.64
C ILE A 146 -1.06 -6.26 12.35
N TYR A 147 -1.80 -5.53 11.53
CA TYR A 147 -2.33 -5.99 10.26
C TYR A 147 -1.99 -5.02 9.16
N LEU A 148 -1.49 -5.52 8.04
CA LEU A 148 -1.30 -4.77 6.82
C LEU A 148 -2.34 -5.20 5.80
N LEU A 149 -3.00 -4.22 5.20
CA LEU A 149 -3.92 -4.45 4.09
C LEU A 149 -3.48 -3.61 2.90
N ARG A 150 -3.18 -4.27 1.78
CA ARG A 150 -3.04 -3.57 0.51
C ARG A 150 -4.41 -3.12 0.01
N ASN A 151 -4.51 -1.84 -0.29
CA ASN A 151 -5.76 -1.24 -0.74
C ASN A 151 -5.94 -1.45 -2.26
N PRO A 152 -6.98 -2.16 -2.71
CA PRO A 152 -7.20 -2.39 -4.13
C PRO A 152 -7.58 -1.09 -4.85
N SER A 153 -6.80 -0.74 -5.87
CA SER A 153 -6.99 0.48 -6.66
C SER A 153 -8.44 0.67 -7.12
N ARG A 154 -9.03 1.82 -6.79
CA ARG A 154 -10.39 2.28 -7.19
C ARG A 154 -11.58 1.43 -6.71
N LYS A 155 -11.35 0.35 -5.97
CA LYS A 155 -12.40 -0.48 -5.37
C LYS A 155 -12.35 -0.51 -3.83
N GLY A 156 -11.21 -0.18 -3.24
CA GLY A 156 -11.03 -0.16 -1.79
C GLY A 156 -11.32 1.19 -1.14
N ILE A 157 -10.64 1.47 -0.03
CA ILE A 157 -10.84 2.67 0.78
C ILE A 157 -10.22 3.88 0.07
N GLY A 158 -11.04 4.88 -0.24
CA GLY A 158 -10.58 6.17 -0.76
C GLY A 158 -11.03 7.29 0.18
N PHE A 159 -10.09 8.14 0.55
CA PHE A 159 -10.42 9.35 1.30
C PHE A 159 -10.79 10.44 0.31
N PHE A 160 -12.01 10.95 0.45
CA PHE A 160 -12.53 12.09 -0.31
C PHE A 160 -12.45 11.87 -1.84
N GLU A 161 -13.52 11.36 -2.46
CA GLU A 161 -13.64 11.31 -3.93
C GLU A 161 -13.41 12.68 -4.61
N THR A 162 -13.48 13.78 -3.85
CA THR A 162 -13.13 15.15 -4.24
C THR A 162 -11.63 15.45 -4.30
N LYS A 163 -10.82 14.90 -3.38
CA LYS A 163 -9.37 15.19 -3.26
C LYS A 163 -8.49 14.14 -3.92
N GLY A 164 -9.01 12.94 -4.18
CA GLY A 164 -8.34 11.93 -4.99
C GLY A 164 -7.09 11.34 -4.32
N PHE A 165 -7.15 11.15 -3.01
CA PHE A 165 -6.17 10.39 -2.24
C PHE A 165 -6.68 8.95 -2.07
N TYR A 166 -5.84 8.00 -2.48
CA TYR A 166 -6.09 6.57 -2.36
C TYR A 166 -4.80 5.98 -1.81
N PRO A 167 -4.76 5.60 -0.52
CA PRO A 167 -3.55 5.00 0.04
C PRO A 167 -3.32 3.65 -0.65
N ASP A 168 -2.07 3.26 -0.82
CA ASP A 168 -1.74 1.94 -1.35
C ASP A 168 -1.82 0.86 -0.25
N PHE A 169 -1.60 1.26 1.01
CA PHE A 169 -1.66 0.37 2.18
C PHE A 169 -2.41 0.99 3.35
N ILE A 170 -2.99 0.11 4.17
CA ILE A 170 -3.62 0.41 5.45
C ILE A 170 -2.91 -0.44 6.48
N LEU A 171 -2.23 0.18 7.43
CA LEU A 171 -1.61 -0.48 8.56
C LEU A 171 -2.50 -0.28 9.79
N TRP A 172 -3.03 -1.37 10.32
CA TRP A 172 -3.88 -1.37 11.50
C TRP A 172 -3.13 -1.97 12.67
N ILE A 173 -2.96 -1.17 13.72
CA ILE A 173 -2.20 -1.53 14.91
C ILE A 173 -3.16 -1.50 16.09
N ILE A 174 -3.20 -2.59 16.85
CA ILE A 174 -4.01 -2.70 18.06
C ILE A 174 -3.07 -2.63 19.25
N LYS A 175 -3.35 -1.70 20.17
CA LYS A 175 -2.59 -1.49 21.40
C LYS A 175 -3.59 -1.29 22.55
N LYS A 176 -3.86 -2.37 23.29
CA LYS A 176 -4.84 -2.38 24.38
C LYS A 176 -6.23 -1.98 23.88
N ASP A 177 -6.76 -0.87 24.38
CA ASP A 177 -8.06 -0.31 23.99
C ASP A 177 -7.97 0.65 22.80
N GLN A 178 -6.76 0.94 22.29
CA GLN A 178 -6.54 1.85 21.18
C GLN A 178 -6.33 1.11 19.85
N GLN A 179 -6.99 1.60 18.80
CA GLN A 179 -6.77 1.18 17.42
C GLN A 179 -6.11 2.32 16.64
N ILE A 180 -4.93 2.08 16.08
CA ILE A 180 -4.23 3.04 15.23
C ILE A 180 -4.35 2.54 13.78
N ILE A 181 -4.85 3.39 12.89
CA ILE A 181 -5.02 3.08 11.47
C ILE A 181 -4.21 4.08 10.65
N ASP A 182 -3.13 3.62 10.06
CA ASP A 182 -2.23 4.42 9.23
C ASP A 182 -2.49 4.14 7.76
N PHE A 183 -2.87 5.18 7.03
CA PHE A 183 -3.04 5.16 5.58
C PHE A 183 -1.73 5.56 4.92
N ILE A 184 -1.12 4.64 4.18
CA ILE A 184 0.26 4.80 3.70
C ILE A 184 0.26 4.81 2.17
N ASP A 185 0.95 5.80 1.60
CA ASP A 185 1.03 6.00 0.16
C ASP A 185 2.49 6.22 -0.33
N PRO A 186 3.18 5.15 -0.80
CA PRO A 186 4.50 5.25 -1.44
C PRO A 186 4.45 5.94 -2.81
N LYS A 187 4.63 7.26 -2.85
CA LYS A 187 4.29 8.11 -4.01
C LYS A 187 5.39 9.03 -4.50
N GLY A 188 5.41 9.26 -5.82
CA GLY A 188 6.25 10.26 -6.46
C GLY A 188 5.65 11.65 -6.38
N LEU A 189 6.39 12.58 -5.80
CA LEU A 189 5.97 13.98 -5.58
C LEU A 189 6.48 14.96 -6.65
N VAL A 190 7.31 14.51 -7.60
CA VAL A 190 7.92 15.39 -8.63
C VAL A 190 6.89 16.22 -9.40
N PHE A 191 5.71 15.66 -9.67
CA PHE A 191 4.64 16.31 -10.42
C PHE A 191 3.54 16.93 -9.57
N ILE A 192 3.69 16.90 -8.24
CA ILE A 192 2.71 17.46 -7.29
C ILE A 192 3.14 18.88 -6.92
N ASP A 193 2.16 19.78 -6.81
CA ASP A 193 2.39 21.14 -6.28
C ASP A 193 2.47 21.10 -4.76
N LYS A 194 3.30 21.95 -4.14
CA LYS A 194 3.42 21.98 -2.68
C LYS A 194 2.12 22.32 -1.96
N ASN A 195 1.17 22.98 -2.64
CA ASN A 195 -0.14 23.33 -2.08
C ASN A 195 -1.25 22.38 -2.54
N ASP A 196 -0.91 21.23 -3.14
CA ASP A 196 -1.91 20.26 -3.58
C ASP A 196 -2.72 19.76 -2.38
N GLU A 197 -4.04 19.75 -2.51
CA GLU A 197 -4.96 19.34 -1.45
C GLU A 197 -4.70 17.90 -0.96
N LYS A 198 -4.08 17.04 -1.79
CA LYS A 198 -3.70 15.67 -1.40
C LYS A 198 -2.66 15.63 -0.30
N LEU A 199 -1.77 16.64 -0.23
CA LEU A 199 -0.74 16.71 0.80
C LEU A 199 -1.31 17.09 2.17
N ARG A 200 -2.58 17.54 2.23
CA ARG A 200 -3.24 17.99 3.46
C ARG A 200 -4.01 16.89 4.20
N LEU A 201 -4.03 15.66 3.67
CA LEU A 201 -4.83 14.60 4.27
C LEU A 201 -4.43 14.28 5.72
N TYR A 202 -3.16 14.44 6.08
CA TYR A 202 -2.68 14.24 7.47
C TYR A 202 -3.43 15.12 8.49
N GLU A 203 -3.89 16.31 8.06
CA GLU A 203 -4.70 17.24 8.85
C GLU A 203 -6.19 16.90 8.74
N ASP A 204 -6.70 16.75 7.50
CA ASP A 204 -8.12 16.53 7.24
C ASP A 204 -8.66 15.25 7.91
N ILE A 205 -7.83 14.19 7.98
CA ILE A 205 -8.23 12.90 8.54
C ILE A 205 -8.52 12.97 10.04
N LYS A 206 -8.00 13.98 10.76
CA LYS A 206 -8.29 14.18 12.19
C LYS A 206 -9.72 14.63 12.45
N THR A 207 -10.38 15.26 11.46
CA THR A 207 -11.81 15.53 11.55
C THR A 207 -12.61 14.22 11.52
N ILE A 208 -12.23 13.30 10.62
CA ILE A 208 -12.85 11.97 10.51
C ILE A 208 -12.60 11.16 11.79
N GLU A 209 -11.39 11.22 12.34
CA GLU A 209 -11.02 10.58 13.61
C GLU A 209 -11.95 11.04 14.75
N SER A 210 -12.12 12.36 14.90
CA SER A 210 -13.00 12.95 15.92
C SER A 210 -14.45 12.50 15.75
N ASP A 211 -15.00 12.59 14.54
CA ASP A 211 -16.40 12.20 14.25
C ASP A 211 -16.63 10.69 14.50
N LEU A 212 -15.65 9.85 14.13
CA LEU A 212 -15.70 8.41 14.34
C LEU A 212 -15.69 8.06 15.83
N ASN A 213 -14.78 8.63 16.60
CA ASN A 213 -14.68 8.38 18.04
C ASN A 213 -15.92 8.88 18.77
N GLN A 214 -16.45 10.05 18.40
CA GLN A 214 -17.67 10.59 19.00
C GLN A 214 -18.91 9.73 18.71
N SER A 215 -19.03 9.20 17.49
CA SER A 215 -20.22 8.43 17.07
C SER A 215 -20.19 6.97 17.54
N THR A 216 -19.01 6.36 17.67
CA THR A 216 -18.86 4.94 18.02
C THR A 216 -18.44 4.69 19.47
N GLY A 217 -17.83 5.67 20.13
CA GLY A 217 -17.22 5.52 21.46
C GLY A 217 -15.92 4.72 21.45
N LEU A 218 -15.36 4.40 20.27
CA LEU A 218 -14.08 3.73 20.12
C LEU A 218 -12.92 4.70 20.34
N ASN A 219 -11.76 4.16 20.71
CA ASN A 219 -10.49 4.90 20.78
C ASN A 219 -9.68 4.63 19.50
N VAL A 220 -10.05 5.31 18.41
CA VAL A 220 -9.39 5.18 17.11
C VAL A 220 -8.49 6.37 16.84
N LYS A 221 -7.26 6.13 16.39
CA LYS A 221 -6.34 7.13 15.86
C LYS A 221 -6.16 6.88 14.37
N LEU A 222 -6.39 7.89 13.53
CA LEU A 222 -6.25 7.82 12.09
C LEU A 222 -5.09 8.69 11.63
N ASN A 223 -4.10 8.12 10.95
CA ASN A 223 -3.01 8.89 10.37
C ASN A 223 -2.95 8.67 8.86
N SER A 224 -2.37 9.63 8.15
CA SER A 224 -2.06 9.50 6.74
C SER A 224 -0.60 9.85 6.53
N PHE A 225 0.11 9.01 5.78
CA PHE A 225 1.52 9.15 5.46
C PHE A 225 1.75 9.07 3.97
N ILE A 226 2.59 9.96 3.46
CA ILE A 226 3.15 9.86 2.11
C ILE A 226 4.61 9.44 2.25
N LEU A 227 4.96 8.30 1.66
CA LEU A 227 6.35 7.86 1.59
C LEU A 227 6.92 8.26 0.23
N SER A 228 7.58 9.41 0.20
CA SER A 228 8.11 10.00 -1.01
C SER A 228 9.19 9.11 -1.62
N ILE A 229 8.98 8.74 -2.88
CA ILE A 229 10.04 8.13 -3.73
C ILE A 229 10.90 9.21 -4.39
N THR A 230 10.45 10.47 -4.33
CA THR A 230 11.23 11.62 -4.79
C THR A 230 12.24 11.95 -3.70
N GLU A 231 13.52 11.99 -4.06
CA GLU A 231 14.59 12.41 -3.14
C GLU A 231 14.34 13.82 -2.59
N PHE A 232 14.64 14.02 -1.31
CA PHE A 232 14.47 15.28 -0.60
C PHE A 232 15.18 16.42 -1.33
N ASN A 233 16.41 16.21 -1.79
CA ASN A 233 17.16 17.23 -2.51
C ASN A 233 16.44 17.71 -3.78
N GLN A 234 15.76 16.81 -4.49
CA GLN A 234 14.97 17.16 -5.66
C GLN A 234 13.72 17.94 -5.26
N LEU A 235 13.04 17.50 -4.19
CA LEU A 235 11.83 18.13 -3.71
C LEU A 235 12.10 19.53 -3.11
N PHE A 236 13.17 19.67 -2.34
CA PHE A 236 13.65 20.93 -1.78
C PHE A 236 13.94 21.97 -2.86
N LYS A 237 14.63 21.57 -3.95
CA LYS A 237 14.87 22.47 -5.10
C LYS A 237 13.57 22.99 -5.73
N LYS A 238 12.50 22.19 -5.69
CA LYS A 238 11.21 22.52 -6.30
C LYS A 238 10.35 23.37 -5.36
N TRP A 239 10.30 23.03 -4.07
CA TRP A 239 9.33 23.60 -3.12
C TRP A 239 9.95 24.62 -2.17
N GLY A 240 11.25 24.55 -1.92
CA GLY A 240 11.97 25.38 -0.95
C GLY A 240 11.61 25.08 0.50
N VAL A 241 11.00 23.93 0.77
CA VAL A 241 10.47 23.53 2.08
C VAL A 241 11.46 22.59 2.78
N PRO A 242 11.94 22.91 3.99
CA PRO A 242 12.85 22.06 4.76
C PRO A 242 12.28 20.66 5.03
N LYS A 243 13.16 19.68 5.25
CA LYS A 243 12.75 18.29 5.43
C LYS A 243 11.86 18.12 6.67
N GLU A 244 12.22 18.82 7.74
CA GLU A 244 11.53 18.78 9.03
C GLU A 244 10.08 19.28 8.89
N GLU A 245 9.83 20.28 8.04
CA GLU A 245 8.49 20.79 7.77
C GLU A 245 7.64 19.77 6.98
N LEU A 246 8.25 19.04 6.05
CA LEU A 246 7.58 17.96 5.33
C LEU A 246 7.29 16.76 6.25
N GLU A 247 8.21 16.43 7.15
CA GLU A 247 8.02 15.38 8.14
C GLU A 247 6.88 15.74 9.13
N LEU A 248 6.70 17.02 9.48
CA LEU A 248 5.54 17.50 10.26
C LEU A 248 4.21 17.31 9.52
N GLN A 249 4.23 17.26 8.18
CA GLN A 249 3.07 16.97 7.33
C GLN A 249 2.90 15.47 7.04
N ASN A 250 3.63 14.60 7.76
CA ASN A 250 3.68 13.15 7.53
C ASN A 250 4.16 12.77 6.12
N ILE A 251 4.97 13.62 5.49
CA ILE A 251 5.69 13.31 4.26
C ILE A 251 7.08 12.83 4.65
N LEU A 252 7.30 11.53 4.55
CA LEU A 252 8.56 10.85 4.86
C LEU A 252 9.25 10.42 3.56
N PHE A 253 10.53 10.03 3.60
CA PHE A 253 11.29 9.72 2.38
C PHE A 253 11.80 8.29 2.41
N LEU A 254 11.48 7.51 1.37
CA LEU A 254 11.95 6.13 1.25
C LEU A 254 13.48 6.03 1.10
N GLU A 255 14.15 7.10 0.65
CA GLU A 255 15.62 7.15 0.57
C GLU A 255 16.30 7.04 1.94
N ASP A 256 15.58 7.34 3.03
CA ASP A 256 16.08 7.21 4.41
C ASP A 256 16.08 5.75 4.91
N GLY A 257 15.62 4.80 4.10
CA GLY A 257 15.61 3.38 4.43
C GLY A 257 14.83 3.08 5.71
N ILE A 258 15.44 2.34 6.63
CA ILE A 258 14.78 1.89 7.87
C ILE A 258 14.33 3.05 8.77
N ASP A 259 15.02 4.20 8.71
CA ASP A 259 14.67 5.36 9.53
C ASP A 259 13.35 6.00 9.08
N CYS A 260 12.98 5.87 7.80
CA CYS A 260 11.66 6.24 7.30
C CYS A 260 10.54 5.49 8.06
N ILE A 261 10.71 4.17 8.23
CA ILE A 261 9.74 3.33 8.93
C ILE A 261 9.74 3.62 10.42
N LYS A 262 10.92 3.80 11.05
CA LYS A 262 10.98 4.24 12.45
C LYS A 262 10.19 5.53 12.68
N GLN A 263 10.38 6.54 11.82
CA GLN A 263 9.65 7.80 11.92
C GLN A 263 8.14 7.63 11.75
N LEU A 264 7.71 6.77 10.82
CA LEU A 264 6.29 6.42 10.65
C LEU A 264 5.71 5.92 11.97
N PHE A 265 6.31 4.88 12.56
CA PHE A 265 5.82 4.28 13.81
C PHE A 265 5.86 5.25 15.00
N VAL A 266 6.91 6.08 15.11
CA VAL A 266 6.99 7.13 16.15
C VAL A 266 5.85 8.15 16.02
N LYS A 267 5.46 8.50 14.78
CA LYS A 267 4.37 9.44 14.51
C LYS A 267 2.98 8.80 14.61
N SER A 268 2.88 7.49 14.48
CA SER A 268 1.63 6.75 14.60
C SER A 268 1.06 6.76 16.03
N VAL A 269 1.93 6.71 17.05
CA VAL A 269 1.56 6.71 18.49
C VAL A 269 1.08 8.06 18.96
#